data_AF-X0Z0V6-F1
#
_entry.id   AF-X0Z0V6-F1
#
_cell.length_a   1.000
_cell.length_b   1.000
_cell.length_c   1.000
_cell.angle_alpha   90.00
_cell.angle_beta   90.00
_cell.angle_gamma   90.00
#
_symmetry.space_group_name_H-M   'P 1'
#
loop_
_entity.id
_entity.type
_entity.pdbx_description
1 polymer ?
#
loop_
_entity_poly.entity_id
_entity_poly.type
_entity_poly.pdbx_seq_one_letter_code
_entity_poly.pdbx_strand_id
1 'polypeptide(L)'
;MTLIVNGEKIEDSIIQQEAERLRPSYEQAFKDMDPKEREAQLLDWSRENVIERVLINQEAKKNDDPIPEAPRARPESSCESSAH
;
A
#
# COMPACT_ATOMS: atom_id res chain seq x y z
N MET A 1 -1.60 6.23 -19.16
CA MET A 1 -2.78 7.13 -19.09
C MET A 1 -2.60 8.14 -17.96
N THR A 2 -3.51 9.09 -17.79
CA THR A 2 -3.52 9.99 -16.63
C THR A 2 -4.93 9.99 -16.03
N LEU A 3 -5.03 9.78 -14.71
CA LEU A 3 -6.27 9.85 -13.96
C LEU A 3 -6.32 11.16 -13.16
N ILE A 4 -7.51 11.78 -13.05
CA ILE A 4 -7.74 12.96 -12.20
C ILE A 4 -8.70 12.59 -11.08
N VAL A 5 -8.31 12.82 -9.83
CA VAL A 5 -9.13 12.55 -8.62
C VAL A 5 -9.21 13.83 -7.80
N ASN A 6 -10.41 14.44 -7.75
CA ASN A 6 -10.65 15.74 -7.08
C ASN A 6 -9.67 16.86 -7.50
N GLY A 7 -9.22 16.84 -8.76
CA GLY A 7 -8.24 17.81 -9.28
C GLY A 7 -6.78 17.41 -9.09
N GLU A 8 -6.49 16.34 -8.35
CA GLU A 8 -5.15 15.77 -8.25
C GLU A 8 -4.86 14.86 -9.44
N LYS A 9 -3.70 15.07 -10.08
CA LYS A 9 -3.26 14.29 -11.23
C LYS A 9 -2.48 13.06 -10.77
N ILE A 10 -2.92 11.89 -11.22
CA ILE A 10 -2.29 10.60 -10.98
C ILE A 10 -1.73 10.08 -12.30
N GLU A 11 -0.42 9.89 -12.33
CA GLU A 11 0.28 9.34 -13.50
C GLU A 11 0.18 7.82 -13.54
N ASP A 12 0.19 7.26 -14.76
CA ASP A 12 0.19 5.81 -15.01
C ASP A 12 1.27 5.06 -14.20
N SER A 13 2.44 5.67 -14.09
CA SER A 13 3.59 5.09 -13.40
C SER A 13 3.31 4.78 -11.93
N ILE A 14 2.41 5.54 -11.29
CA ILE A 14 2.02 5.29 -9.89
C ILE A 14 1.17 4.02 -9.77
N ILE A 15 0.30 3.77 -10.75
CA ILE A 15 -0.51 2.54 -10.81
C ILE A 15 0.40 1.34 -11.09
N GLN A 16 1.36 1.49 -12.01
CA GLN A 16 2.33 0.43 -12.29
C GLN A 16 3.19 0.10 -11.06
N GLN A 17 3.65 1.11 -10.32
CA GLN A 17 4.38 0.89 -9.07
C GLN A 17 3.55 0.15 -8.03
N GLU A 18 2.26 0.47 -7.93
CA GLU A 18 1.35 -0.25 -7.03
C GLU A 18 1.15 -1.71 -7.49
N ALA A 19 1.02 -1.95 -8.79
CA ALA A 19 0.94 -3.30 -9.35
C ALA A 19 2.18 -4.13 -9.01
N GLU A 20 3.38 -3.58 -9.21
CA GLU A 20 4.63 -4.27 -8.85
C GLU A 20 4.74 -4.55 -7.35
N ARG A 21 4.22 -3.65 -6.51
CA ARG A 21 4.16 -3.85 -5.05
C ARG A 21 3.25 -5.01 -4.66
N LEU A 22 2.13 -5.18 -5.35
CA LEU A 22 1.13 -6.22 -5.08
C LEU A 22 1.46 -7.56 -5.75
N ARG A 23 2.21 -7.54 -6.86
CA ARG A 23 2.48 -8.70 -7.72
C ARG A 23 2.88 -9.97 -6.97
N PRO A 24 3.82 -9.96 -6.00
CA PRO A 24 4.28 -11.20 -5.37
C PRO A 24 3.17 -11.95 -4.61
N SER A 25 2.38 -11.24 -3.81
CA SER A 25 1.27 -11.86 -3.06
C SER A 25 0.09 -12.19 -3.98
N TYR A 26 -0.12 -11.37 -5.02
CA TYR A 26 -1.20 -11.56 -5.97
C TYR A 26 -1.00 -12.82 -6.84
N GLU A 27 0.20 -13.00 -7.40
CA GLU A 27 0.52 -14.16 -8.21
C GLU A 27 0.45 -15.46 -7.40
N GLN A 28 0.81 -15.41 -6.11
CA GLN A 28 0.66 -16.55 -5.21
C GLN A 28 -0.82 -16.89 -4.96
N ALA A 29 -1.67 -15.89 -4.71
CA ALA A 29 -3.09 -16.07 -4.41
C ALA A 29 -3.90 -16.54 -5.63
N PHE A 30 -3.55 -16.05 -6.83
CA PHE A 30 -4.27 -16.32 -8.08
C PHE A 30 -3.43 -17.13 -9.07
N LYS A 31 -2.63 -18.08 -8.56
CA LYS A 31 -1.71 -18.89 -9.39
C LYS A 31 -2.41 -19.66 -10.53
N ASP A 32 -3.66 -20.06 -10.32
CA ASP A 32 -4.45 -20.91 -11.23
C ASP A 32 -5.29 -20.09 -12.24
N MET A 33 -5.29 -18.75 -12.12
CA MET A 33 -5.96 -17.85 -13.06
C MET A 33 -5.14 -17.70 -14.35
N ASP A 34 -5.82 -17.46 -15.48
CA ASP A 34 -5.14 -17.15 -16.73
C ASP A 34 -4.20 -15.94 -16.56
N PRO A 35 -2.94 -15.99 -17.04
CA PRO A 35 -1.99 -14.92 -16.82
C PRO A 35 -2.43 -13.55 -17.34
N LYS A 36 -3.19 -13.47 -18.44
CA LYS A 36 -3.66 -12.19 -18.99
C LYS A 36 -4.80 -11.63 -18.16
N GLU A 37 -5.74 -12.48 -17.75
CA GLU A 37 -6.83 -12.09 -16.85
C GLU A 37 -6.27 -11.62 -15.50
N ARG A 38 -5.30 -12.36 -14.97
CA ARG A 38 -4.61 -12.02 -13.72
C ARG A 38 -3.91 -10.67 -13.79
N GLU A 39 -3.18 -10.39 -14.88
CA GLU A 39 -2.50 -9.10 -15.07
C GLU A 39 -3.51 -7.95 -15.20
N ALA A 40 -4.59 -8.15 -15.96
CA ALA A 40 -5.64 -7.15 -16.11
C ALA A 40 -6.30 -6.82 -14.76
N GLN A 41 -6.61 -7.83 -13.95
CA GLN A 41 -7.21 -7.65 -12.64
C GLN A 41 -6.22 -7.01 -11.64
N LEU A 42 -4.94 -7.39 -11.68
CA LEU A 42 -3.90 -6.77 -10.87
C LEU A 42 -3.80 -5.26 -11.14
N LEU A 43 -3.80 -4.87 -12.42
CA LEU A 43 -3.76 -3.45 -12.81
C LEU A 43 -5.01 -2.70 -12.38
N ASP A 44 -6.18 -3.33 -12.48
CA ASP A 44 -7.46 -2.74 -12.06
C ASP A 44 -7.48 -2.49 -10.54
N TRP A 45 -7.09 -3.50 -9.73
CA TRP A 45 -6.99 -3.34 -8.28
C TRP A 45 -5.93 -2.33 -7.87
N SER A 46 -4.80 -2.29 -8.59
CA SER A 46 -3.75 -1.31 -8.34
C SER A 46 -4.24 0.12 -8.58
N ARG A 47 -5.09 0.32 -9.59
CA ARG A 47 -5.73 1.60 -9.84
C ARG A 47 -6.65 1.99 -8.69
N GLU A 48 -7.52 1.10 -8.23
CA GLU A 48 -8.44 1.37 -7.11
C GLU A 48 -7.67 1.69 -5.82
N ASN A 49 -6.65 0.90 -5.48
CA ASN A 49 -5.80 1.16 -4.31
C ASN A 49 -5.13 2.54 -4.35
N VAL A 50 -4.67 2.97 -5.53
CA VAL A 50 -4.07 4.31 -5.69
C VAL A 50 -5.12 5.40 -5.49
N ILE A 51 -6.32 5.23 -6.05
CA ILE A 51 -7.44 6.18 -5.87
C ILE A 51 -7.79 6.30 -4.39
N GLU A 52 -8.00 5.19 -3.70
CA GLU A 52 -8.34 5.16 -2.27
C GLU A 52 -7.28 5.85 -1.43
N ARG A 53 -6.00 5.54 -1.65
CA ARG A 53 -4.88 6.18 -0.95
C ARG A 53 -4.87 7.69 -1.17
N VAL A 54 -5.14 8.16 -2.39
CA VAL A 54 -5.22 9.59 -2.69
C VAL A 54 -6.38 10.24 -1.95
N LEU A 55 -7.57 9.63 -1.96
CA LEU A 55 -8.74 10.15 -1.23
C LEU A 55 -8.48 10.24 0.28
N ILE A 56 -7.90 9.20 0.88
CA ILE A 56 -7.54 9.19 2.31
C ILE A 56 -6.53 10.30 2.62
N ASN A 57 -5.50 10.45 1.78
CA ASN A 57 -4.48 11.49 1.98
C ASN A 57 -5.04 12.90 1.81
N GLN A 58 -5.94 13.11 0.86
CA GLN A 58 -6.63 14.39 0.69
C GLN A 58 -7.44 14.75 1.92
N GLU A 59 -8.15 13.77 2.50
CA GLU A 59 -8.98 13.99 3.68
C GLU A 59 -8.13 14.19 4.95
N ALA A 60 -7.07 13.40 5.13
CA ALA A 60 -6.13 13.58 6.23
C ALA A 60 -5.49 14.98 6.23
N LYS A 61 -5.09 15.49 5.05
CA LYS A 61 -4.55 16.85 4.90
C LYS A 61 -5.56 17.95 5.25
N LYS A 62 -6.87 17.70 5.11
CA LYS A 62 -7.90 18.68 5.50
C LYS A 62 -8.11 18.73 7.01
N ASN A 63 -8.01 17.58 7.68
CA ASN A 63 -8.29 17.45 9.12
C ASN A 63 -7.09 17.86 9.99
N ASP A 64 -5.86 17.85 9.46
CA ASP A 64 -4.61 18.27 10.13
C ASP A 64 -4.36 17.57 11.49
N ASP A 65 -4.88 16.35 11.63
CA ASP A 65 -4.69 15.54 12.83
C ASP A 65 -3.20 15.16 12.98
N PRO A 66 -2.60 15.36 14.16
CA PRO A 66 -1.20 15.02 14.37
C PRO A 66 -1.01 13.50 14.29
N ILE A 67 -0.04 13.07 13.49
CA ILE A 67 0.40 11.68 13.47
C ILE A 67 1.16 11.43 14.79
N PRO A 68 0.66 10.55 15.68
CA PRO A 68 1.36 10.25 16.92
C PRO A 68 2.76 9.71 16.62
N GLU A 69 3.75 10.14 17.38
CA GLU A 69 5.09 9.57 17.29
C GLU A 69 5.01 8.08 17.64
N ALA A 70 5.58 7.22 16.79
CA ALA A 70 5.57 5.79 17.04
C ALA A 70 6.19 5.51 18.42
N PRO A 71 5.56 4.70 19.28
CA PRO A 71 6.15 4.39 20.58
C PRO A 71 7.53 3.79 20.34
N ARG A 72 8.57 4.43 20.91
CA ARG A 72 9.95 3.93 20.87
C ARG A 72 9.90 2.45 21.25
N ALA A 73 10.45 1.60 20.37
CA ALA A 73 10.56 0.17 20.63
C ALA A 73 11.09 -0.01 22.06
N ARG A 74 10.34 -0.72 22.90
CA ARG A 74 10.83 -1.07 24.24
C ARG A 74 12.17 -1.78 24.02
N PRO A 75 13.28 -1.32 24.63
CA PRO A 75 14.50 -2.10 24.57
C PRO A 75 14.16 -3.48 25.12
N GLU A 76 14.48 -4.52 24.35
CA GLU A 76 14.31 -5.90 24.77
C GLU A 76 14.96 -6.02 26.15
N SER A 77 14.13 -6.25 27.17
CA SER A 77 14.61 -6.54 28.52
C SER A 77 15.52 -7.74 28.38
N SER A 78 16.83 -7.51 28.49
CA SER A 78 17.84 -8.55 28.54
C SER A 78 17.37 -9.56 29.59
N CYS A 79 16.97 -10.75 29.14
CA CYS A 79 16.78 -11.88 30.03
C CYS A 79 18.18 -12.21 30.57
N GLU A 80 18.56 -11.57 31.66
CA GLU A 80 19.73 -11.97 32.44
C GLU A 80 19.48 -13.39 32.93
N SER A 81 20.18 -14.32 32.28
CA SER A 81 20.45 -15.67 32.71
C SER A 81 21.01 -15.66 34.14
N SER A 82 20.15 -15.71 35.15
CA SER A 82 20.54 -16.18 36.48
C SER A 82 20.65 -17.70 36.45
N ALA A 83 21.87 -18.18 36.17
CA ALA A 83 22.30 -19.50 36.58
C ALA A 83 22.52 -19.48 38.10
N HIS A 84 21.78 -20.31 38.83
CA HIS A 84 22.12 -20.83 40.16
C HIS A 84 21.78 -22.33 40.17
#